data_AF-A0A0T5YXQ4-F1
#
_entry.id   AF-A0A0T5YXQ4-F1
#
_cell.length_a   1.000
_cell.length_b   1.000
_cell.length_c   1.000
_cell.angle_alpha   90.00
_cell.angle_beta   90.00
_cell.angle_gamma   90.00
#
_symmetry.space_group_name_H-M   'P 1'
#
loop_
_entity.id
_entity.type
_entity.pdbx_description
1 polymer ?
#
loop_
_entity_poly.entity_id
_entity_poly.type
_entity_poly.pdbx_seq_one_letter_code
_entity_poly.pdbx_strand_id
1 'polypeptide(L)' 'MSLPDQMDALERGDHGNSTKEFLAYCEAERERRINSGKEFDEESFNQAMDLVLRKLKVLEEEGWT' A
#
# COMPACT_ATOMS: atom_id res chain seq x y z
N MET A 1 -13.24 7.60 0.88
CA MET A 1 -12.69 6.88 -0.27
C MET A 1 -12.48 5.45 0.18
N SER A 2 -13.01 4.48 -0.53
CA SER A 2 -12.83 3.06 -0.18
C SER A 2 -11.46 2.58 -0.68
N LEU A 3 -10.82 1.62 -0.01
CA LEU A 3 -9.54 1.02 -0.42
C LEU A 3 -9.49 0.57 -1.90
N PRO A 4 -10.56 -0.01 -2.49
CA PRO A 4 -10.60 -0.33 -3.91
C PRO A 4 -10.43 0.91 -4.81
N ASP A 5 -11.06 2.03 -4.45
CA ASP A 5 -10.96 3.30 -5.20
C ASP A 5 -9.55 3.90 -5.11
N GLN A 6 -8.81 3.62 -4.03
CA GLN A 6 -7.42 4.07 -3.88
C GLN A 6 -6.48 3.24 -4.75
N MET A 7 -6.68 1.92 -4.83
CA MET A 7 -5.89 1.03 -5.68
C MET A 7 -6.09 1.31 -7.17
N ASP A 8 -7.33 1.55 -7.59
CA ASP A 8 -7.65 1.90 -8.98
C ASP A 8 -6.98 3.23 -9.40
N ALA A 9 -6.84 4.16 -8.45
CA ALA A 9 -6.10 5.41 -8.67
C ALA A 9 -4.57 5.21 -8.67
N LEU A 10 -4.06 4.25 -7.88
CA LEU A 10 -2.64 3.91 -7.80
C LEU A 10 -2.17 3.09 -9.03
N GLU A 11 -3.00 2.21 -9.59
CA GLU A 11 -2.69 1.50 -10.85
C GLU A 11 -2.68 2.43 -12.06
N ARG A 12 -3.49 3.49 -12.03
CA ARG A 12 -3.51 4.55 -13.06
C ARG A 12 -2.37 5.57 -12.90
N GLY A 13 -1.67 5.55 -11.77
CA GLY A 13 -0.53 6.42 -11.48
C GLY A 13 0.77 5.85 -12.06
N ASP A 14 1.64 6.73 -12.56
CA ASP A 14 3.02 6.39 -12.89
C ASP A 14 3.82 6.23 -11.59
N HIS A 15 3.59 5.11 -10.89
CA HIS A 15 4.31 4.75 -9.67
C HIS A 15 5.51 3.87 -10.01
N GLY A 16 6.63 4.10 -9.32
CA GLY A 16 7.85 3.31 -9.44
C GLY A 16 7.60 1.84 -9.07
N ASN A 17 8.49 0.95 -9.52
CA ASN A 17 8.38 -0.48 -9.26
C ASN A 17 8.29 -0.79 -7.76
N SER A 18 9.07 -0.08 -6.94
CA SER A 18 9.06 -0.20 -5.48
C SER A 18 7.68 0.04 -4.85
N THR A 19 6.94 1.05 -5.33
CA THR A 19 5.58 1.36 -4.87
C THR A 19 4.58 0.26 -5.26
N LYS A 20 4.69 -0.28 -6.48
CA LYS A 20 3.83 -1.37 -6.96
C LYS A 20 4.05 -2.66 -6.17
N GLU A 21 5.32 -3.04 -5.95
CA GLU A 21 5.67 -4.23 -5.17
C GLU A 21 5.20 -4.12 -3.72
N PHE A 22 5.35 -2.96 -3.10
CA PHE A 22 4.89 -2.71 -1.74
C PHE A 22 3.36 -2.86 -1.62
N LEU A 23 2.60 -2.29 -2.57
CA LEU A 23 1.14 -2.40 -2.58
C LEU A 23 0.67 -3.84 -2.75
N ALA A 24 1.26 -4.58 -3.69
CA ALA A 24 0.94 -5.99 -3.92
C ALA A 24 1.20 -6.84 -2.67
N TYR A 25 2.30 -6.58 -1.96
CA TYR A 25 2.58 -7.21 -0.68
C TYR A 25 1.51 -6.87 0.38
N CYS A 26 1.15 -5.60 0.52
CA CYS A 26 0.16 -5.14 1.49
C CYS A 26 -1.22 -5.76 1.25
N GLU A 27 -1.62 -5.96 -0.01
CA GLU A 27 -2.85 -6.65 -0.37
C GLU A 27 -2.83 -8.12 0.07
N ALA A 28 -1.79 -8.86 -0.32
CA ALA A 28 -1.63 -10.27 0.06
C ALA A 28 -1.54 -10.46 1.58
N GLU A 29 -0.89 -9.54 2.29
CA GLU A 29 -0.82 -9.52 3.76
C GLU A 29 -2.21 -9.30 4.37
N ARG A 30 -2.99 -8.34 3.85
CA ARG A 30 -4.35 -8.05 4.33
C ARG A 30 -5.24 -9.27 4.17
N GLU A 31 -5.25 -9.89 2.99
CA GLU A 31 -6.01 -11.12 2.75
C GLU A 31 -5.60 -12.24 3.72
N ARG A 32 -4.29 -12.44 3.93
CA ARG A 32 -3.80 -13.45 4.88
C ARG A 32 -4.28 -13.16 6.30
N ARG A 33 -4.28 -11.90 6.73
CA ARG A 33 -4.71 -11.48 8.07
C ARG A 33 -6.19 -11.68 8.28
N ILE A 34 -7.02 -11.25 7.33
CA ILE A 34 -8.48 -11.45 7.34
C ILE A 34 -8.81 -12.95 7.42
N ASN A 35 -8.13 -13.77 6.61
CA ASN A 35 -8.35 -15.21 6.57
C ASN A 35 -7.71 -16.00 7.73
N SER A 36 -6.97 -15.33 8.62
CA SER A 36 -6.26 -16.01 9.72
C SER A 36 -7.14 -16.34 10.93
N GLY A 37 -8.36 -15.77 10.99
CA GLY A 37 -9.26 -15.89 12.15
C GLY A 37 -8.75 -15.18 13.40
N LYS A 38 -7.67 -14.39 13.30
CA LYS A 38 -7.14 -13.54 14.36
C LYS A 38 -7.66 -12.11 14.19
N GLU A 39 -7.72 -11.38 15.30
CA GLU A 39 -7.98 -9.95 15.26
C GLU A 39 -6.91 -9.24 14.40
N PHE A 40 -7.38 -8.39 13.50
CA PHE A 40 -6.55 -7.61 12.60
C PHE A 40 -6.91 -6.14 12.78
N ASP A 41 -5.96 -5.38 13.31
CA ASP A 41 -6.06 -3.93 13.40
C ASP A 41 -5.81 -3.30 12.02
N GLU A 42 -6.90 -3.21 11.26
CA GLU A 42 -6.90 -2.66 9.91
C GLU A 42 -6.59 -1.16 9.89
N GLU A 43 -6.93 -0.43 10.94
CA GLU A 43 -6.67 1.00 11.04
C GLU A 43 -5.17 1.26 11.14
N SER A 44 -4.48 0.62 12.09
CA SER A 44 -3.03 0.73 12.23
C SER A 44 -2.29 0.27 10.97
N PHE A 45 -2.79 -0.78 10.31
CA PHE A 45 -2.22 -1.27 9.06
C PHE A 45 -2.32 -0.21 7.95
N ASN A 46 -3.48 0.41 7.77
CA ASN A 46 -3.69 1.46 6.77
C ASN A 46 -2.82 2.68 7.05
N GLN A 47 -2.71 3.11 8.31
CA GLN A 47 -1.85 4.24 8.69
C GLN A 47 -0.37 3.97 8.38
N ALA A 48 0.11 2.75 8.64
CA ALA A 48 1.47 2.34 8.32
C ALA A 48 1.71 2.33 6.80
N MET A 49 0.75 1.82 6.02
CA MET A 49 0.82 1.82 4.56
C MET A 49 0.91 3.25 4.01
N ASP A 50 0.09 4.18 4.50
CA ASP A 50 0.13 5.60 4.10
C ASP A 50 1.45 6.29 4.42
N LEU A 51 2.13 5.91 5.51
CA LEU A 51 3.46 6.43 5.83
C LEU A 51 4.51 5.95 4.82
N VAL A 52 4.47 4.67 4.45
CA VAL A 52 5.41 4.10 3.48
C VAL A 52 5.19 4.70 2.09
N LEU A 53 3.93 4.78 1.63
CA LEU A 53 3.62 5.37 0.32
C LEU A 53 4.07 6.83 0.22
N ARG A 54 3.88 7.62 1.28
CA ARG A 54 4.43 8.98 1.33
C ARG A 54 5.95 9.01 1.20
N LYS A 55 6.66 8.08 1.86
CA LYS A 55 8.12 8.04 1.75
C LYS A 55 8.59 7.55 0.38
N LEU A 56 7.93 6.56 -0.20
CA LEU A 56 8.25 6.07 -1.54
C LEU A 56 8.08 7.18 -2.58
N LYS A 57 7.01 7.96 -2.51
CA LYS A 57 6.83 9.13 -3.37
C LYS A 57 7.98 10.14 -3.26
N VAL A 58 8.40 10.47 -2.03
CA VAL A 58 9.54 11.39 -1.81
C VAL A 58 10.83 10.80 -2.40
N LEU A 59 11.04 9.50 -2.26
CA LEU A 59 12.22 8.82 -2.82
C LEU A 59 12.19 8.80 -4.36
N GLU A 60 11.03 8.57 -4.98
CA GLU A 60 10.84 8.66 -6.43
C GLU A 60 11.16 10.07 -6.95
N GLU A 61 10.69 11.11 -6.26
CA GLU A 61 11.01 12.52 -6.57
C GLU A 61 12.51 12.83 -6.41
N GLU A 62 13.19 12.14 -5.48
CA GLU A 62 14.65 12.20 -5.29
C GLU A 62 15.43 11.36 -6.32
N GLY A 63 14.76 10.63 -7.22
CA GLY A 63 15.36 9.80 -8.27
C GLY A 63 15.65 8.35 -7.87
N TRP A 64 15.09 7.87 -6.75
CA TRP A 64 15.17 6.49 -6.30
C TRP A 64 13.92 5.73 -6.74
N THR A 65 14.05 4.85 -7.73
CA THR A 65 12.93 4.07 -8.32
C THR A 65 13.14 2.57 -8.21
#